data_AF-A0A9D8QG25-F1
#
_entry.id   AF-A0A9D8QG25-F1
#
_cell.length_a   1.000
_cell.length_b   1.000
_cell.length_c   1.000
_cell.angle_alpha   90.00
_cell.angle_beta   90.00
_cell.angle_gamma   90.00
#
_symmetry.space_group_name_H-M   'P 1'
#
loop_
_entity.id
_entity.type
_entity.pdbx_description
1 polymer ?
#
loop_
_entity_poly.entity_id
_entity_poly.type
_entity_poly.pdbx_seq_one_letter_code
_entity_poly.pdbx_strand_id
1 'polypeptide(L)'
;RGAHHEAALPDPPAVETTGAGDCLAGAMLARWLDLDADPDKLPEALRWGVAAATIAISDVGVRAIANACRSDVERLAARRP
;
A
#
# COMPACT_ATOMS: atom_id res chain seq x y z
N ARG A 1 -4.02 22.54 6.72
CA ARG A 1 -4.77 21.44 6.06
C ARG A 1 -3.87 20.21 6.11
N GLY A 2 -4.30 19.10 6.71
CA GLY A 2 -3.36 18.00 6.99
C GLY A 2 -3.98 16.75 7.60
N ALA A 3 -5.27 16.50 7.36
CA ALA A 3 -5.91 15.27 7.80
C ALA A 3 -6.50 14.59 6.57
N HIS A 4 -5.63 13.88 5.84
CA HIS A 4 -6.09 12.89 4.87
C HIS A 4 -6.11 11.53 5.57
N HIS A 5 -7.17 10.76 5.34
CA HIS A 5 -7.36 9.44 5.93
C HIS A 5 -7.65 8.45 4.82
N GLU A 6 -6.86 7.37 4.76
CA GLU A 6 -7.15 6.21 3.93
C GLU A 6 -7.46 5.02 4.81
N ALA A 7 -8.56 4.33 4.52
CA ALA A 7 -8.95 3.14 5.26
C ALA A 7 -8.05 1.96 4.89
N ALA A 8 -7.80 1.08 5.86
CA ALA A 8 -7.16 -0.20 5.59
C ALA A 8 -8.09 -1.12 4.79
N LEU A 9 -7.52 -2.04 3.99
CA LEU A 9 -8.28 -3.05 3.27
C LEU A 9 -8.41 -4.31 4.15
N PRO A 10 -9.64 -4.80 4.41
CA PRO A 10 -9.87 -5.95 5.30
C PRO A 10 -9.62 -7.31 4.64
N ASP A 11 -9.41 -7.34 3.33
CA ASP A 11 -9.26 -8.55 2.53
C ASP A 11 -8.08 -8.35 1.54
N PRO A 12 -7.10 -9.27 1.47
CA PRO A 12 -6.97 -10.52 2.24
C PRO A 12 -6.79 -10.33 3.75
N PRO A 13 -7.13 -11.34 4.58
CA PRO A 13 -6.93 -11.29 6.02
C PRO A 13 -5.44 -11.22 6.39
N ALA A 14 -5.15 -10.59 7.52
CA ALA A 14 -3.80 -10.53 8.06
C ALA A 14 -3.36 -11.89 8.63
N VAL A 15 -2.22 -12.38 8.17
CA VAL A 15 -1.55 -13.62 8.60
C VAL A 15 -0.34 -13.30 9.48
N GLU A 16 0.49 -12.33 9.08
CA GLU A 16 1.70 -11.88 9.80
C GLU A 16 1.90 -10.39 9.52
N THR A 17 2.21 -9.56 10.53
CA THR A 17 2.24 -8.08 10.37
C THR A 17 3.64 -7.49 10.23
N THR A 18 4.68 -8.31 10.42
CA THR A 18 6.08 -7.90 10.30
C THR A 18 6.37 -7.31 8.91
N GLY A 19 6.99 -6.13 8.88
CA GLY A 19 7.37 -5.45 7.64
C GLY A 19 6.23 -4.68 6.93
N ALA A 20 5.01 -4.69 7.46
CA ALA A 20 3.88 -3.95 6.88
C ALA A 20 4.15 -2.44 6.78
N GLY A 21 4.80 -1.87 7.80
CA GLY A 21 5.17 -0.45 7.82
C GLY A 21 6.20 -0.08 6.74
N ASP A 22 7.21 -0.93 6.53
CA ASP A 22 8.23 -0.71 5.50
C ASP A 22 7.61 -0.81 4.10
N CYS A 23 6.73 -1.79 3.88
CA CYS A 23 6.00 -1.94 2.62
C CYS A 23 5.08 -0.74 2.37
N LEU A 24 4.40 -0.24 3.40
CA LEU A 24 3.58 0.97 3.32
C LEU A 24 4.42 2.18 2.91
N ALA A 25 5.49 2.45 3.64
CA ALA A 25 6.35 3.60 3.41
C ALA A 25 7.02 3.54 2.02
N GLY A 26 7.53 2.37 1.64
CA GLY A 26 8.20 2.15 0.36
C GLY A 26 7.28 2.37 -0.83
N ALA A 27 6.10 1.74 -0.84
CA ALA A 27 5.15 1.89 -1.94
C ALA A 27 4.53 3.29 -2.00
N MET A 28 4.22 3.88 -0.84
CA MET A 28 3.75 5.26 -0.78
C MET A 28 4.78 6.23 -1.35
N LEU A 29 6.06 6.14 -0.92
CA LEU A 29 7.12 7.02 -1.41
C LEU A 29 7.38 6.82 -2.91
N ALA A 30 7.43 5.57 -3.38
CA ALA A 30 7.61 5.29 -4.80
C ALA A 30 6.49 5.92 -5.63
N ARG A 31 5.23 5.75 -5.22
CA ARG A 31 4.10 6.36 -5.92
C ARG A 31 4.09 7.89 -5.82
N TRP A 32 4.51 8.43 -4.67
CA TRP A 32 4.64 9.86 -4.45
C TRP A 32 5.63 10.51 -5.42
N LEU A 33 6.77 9.86 -5.64
CA LEU A 33 7.77 10.31 -6.61
C LEU A 33 7.28 10.18 -8.06
N ASP A 34 6.55 9.09 -8.40
CA ASP A 34 5.91 8.94 -9.72
C ASP A 34 4.83 10.03 -9.99
N LEU A 35 4.33 10.68 -8.94
CA LEU A 35 3.31 11.74 -8.97
C LEU A 35 3.92 13.13 -8.79
N ASP A 36 5.22 13.29 -9.05
CA ASP A 36 5.98 14.55 -8.95
C ASP A 36 5.89 15.23 -7.57
N ALA A 37 5.63 14.44 -6.50
CA ALA A 37 5.40 14.94 -5.16
C ALA A 37 4.29 15.99 -5.05
N ASP A 38 3.25 15.89 -5.89
CA ASP A 38 2.09 16.78 -5.89
C ASP A 38 1.21 16.59 -4.64
N PRO A 39 1.10 17.59 -3.73
CA PRO A 39 0.24 17.54 -2.53
C PRO A 39 -1.21 17.10 -2.78
N ASP A 40 -1.77 17.43 -3.94
CA ASP A 40 -3.14 17.06 -4.29
C ASP A 40 -3.28 15.56 -4.62
N LYS A 41 -2.15 14.88 -4.85
CA LYS A 41 -2.06 13.46 -5.16
C LYS A 41 -1.63 12.59 -3.97
N LEU A 42 -1.42 13.18 -2.80
CA LEU A 42 -1.05 12.45 -1.57
C LEU A 42 -2.04 11.31 -1.22
N PRO A 43 -3.36 11.48 -1.39
CA PRO A 43 -4.32 10.38 -1.22
C PRO A 43 -4.02 9.15 -2.08
N GLU A 44 -3.59 9.38 -3.32
CA GLU A 44 -3.26 8.30 -4.25
C GLU A 44 -1.99 7.58 -3.83
N ALA A 45 -0.94 8.31 -3.47
CA ALA A 45 0.28 7.72 -2.94
C ALA A 45 0.00 6.89 -1.67
N LEU A 46 -0.85 7.39 -0.77
CA LEU A 46 -1.18 6.66 0.46
C LEU A 46 -1.95 5.36 0.17
N ARG A 47 -2.86 5.34 -0.81
CA ARG A 47 -3.55 4.11 -1.25
C ARG A 47 -2.61 3.03 -1.78
N TRP A 48 -1.52 3.43 -2.45
CA TRP A 48 -0.48 2.49 -2.85
C TRP A 48 0.27 1.90 -1.65
N GLY A 49 0.56 2.72 -0.64
CA GLY A 49 1.10 2.25 0.64
C GLY A 49 0.20 1.23 1.32
N VAL A 50 -1.10 1.54 1.45
CA VAL A 50 -2.09 0.62 2.02
C VAL A 50 -2.13 -0.70 1.23
N ALA A 51 -2.19 -0.63 -0.10
CA ALA A 51 -2.21 -1.81 -0.95
C ALA A 51 -0.99 -2.73 -0.75
N ALA A 52 0.21 -2.14 -0.69
CA ALA A 52 1.43 -2.91 -0.47
C ALA A 52 1.49 -3.52 0.94
N ALA A 53 1.05 -2.80 1.97
CA ALA A 53 0.94 -3.34 3.32
C ALA A 53 -0.08 -4.50 3.38
N THR A 54 -1.22 -4.37 2.71
CA THR A 54 -2.23 -5.43 2.61
C THR A 54 -1.67 -6.70 1.95
N ILE A 55 -0.83 -6.57 0.92
CA ILE A 55 -0.12 -7.73 0.35
C ILE A 55 0.87 -8.30 1.35
N ALA A 56 1.70 -7.45 1.95
CA ALA A 56 2.76 -7.88 2.87
C ALA A 56 2.22 -8.71 4.03
N ILE A 57 1.05 -8.35 4.57
CA ILE A 57 0.48 -9.06 5.72
C ILE A 57 -0.26 -10.36 5.37
N SER A 58 -0.41 -10.70 4.08
CA SER A 58 -1.27 -11.80 3.64
C SER A 58 -0.60 -13.19 3.65
N ASP A 59 0.70 -13.27 3.93
CA ASP A 59 1.45 -14.53 4.06
C ASP A 59 2.64 -14.34 5.03
N VAL A 60 3.30 -15.43 5.42
CA VAL A 60 4.41 -15.42 6.35
C VAL A 60 5.66 -14.82 5.73
N GLY A 61 6.24 -13.84 6.43
CA GLY A 61 7.48 -13.18 6.03
C GLY A 61 7.33 -12.43 4.71
N VAL A 62 8.33 -12.50 3.84
CA VAL A 62 8.35 -11.74 2.58
C VAL A 62 7.66 -12.43 1.41
N ARG A 63 7.03 -13.61 1.60
CA ARG A 63 6.54 -14.45 0.50
C ARG A 63 5.50 -13.76 -0.36
N ALA A 64 4.49 -13.14 0.25
CA ALA A 64 3.43 -12.46 -0.50
C ALA A 64 3.99 -11.31 -1.33
N ILE A 65 4.82 -10.45 -0.74
CA ILE A 65 5.40 -9.31 -1.45
C ILE A 65 6.44 -9.74 -2.51
N ALA A 66 7.21 -10.81 -2.26
CA ALA A 66 8.18 -11.33 -3.21
C ALA A 66 7.54 -11.95 -4.47
N ASN A 67 6.30 -12.45 -4.35
CA ASN A 67 5.53 -12.99 -5.46
C ASN A 67 4.60 -11.96 -6.11
N ALA A 68 4.41 -10.80 -5.50
CA ALA A 68 3.56 -9.75 -6.03
C ALA A 68 4.23 -8.98 -7.17
N CYS A 69 3.41 -8.51 -8.10
CA CYS A 69 3.84 -7.60 -9.14
C CYS A 69 3.14 -6.23 -9.00
N ARG A 70 3.60 -5.23 -9.76
CA ARG A 70 3.02 -3.87 -9.72
C ARG A 70 1.50 -3.88 -9.93
N SER A 71 0.99 -4.70 -10.83
CA SER A 71 -0.46 -4.76 -11.10
C SER A 71 -1.27 -5.28 -9.92
N ASP A 72 -0.69 -6.06 -9.00
CA ASP A 72 -1.38 -6.47 -7.77
C ASP A 72 -1.58 -5.28 -6.82
N VAL A 73 -0.56 -4.43 -6.70
CA VAL A 73 -0.64 -3.18 -5.92
C VAL A 73 -1.65 -2.23 -6.54
N GLU A 74 -1.62 -2.05 -7.87
CA GLU A 74 -2.58 -1.21 -8.60
C GLU A 74 -4.02 -1.68 -8.40
N ARG A 75 -4.26 -2.99 -8.52
CA ARG A 75 -5.59 -3.59 -8.30
C ARG A 75 -6.11 -3.28 -6.90
N LEU A 76 -5.27 -3.42 -5.86
CA LEU A 76 -5.66 -3.14 -4.49
C LEU A 76 -5.83 -1.64 -4.22
N ALA A 77 -4.93 -0.79 -4.73
CA ALA A 77 -5.00 0.67 -4.56
C ALA A 77 -6.22 1.30 -5.28
N ALA A 78 -6.74 0.61 -6.30
CA ALA A 78 -7.98 0.97 -6.98
C ALA A 78 -9.24 0.59 -6.20
N ARG A 79 -9.16 -0.30 -5.20
CA ARG A 79 -10.31 -0.61 -4.34
C ARG A 79 -10.64 0.63 -3.53
N ARG A 80 -11.88 1.10 -3.70
CA ARG A 80 -12.48 2.01 -2.73
C ARG A 80 -13.09 1.16 -1.61
N PRO A 81 -12.93 1.55 -0.34
CA PRO A 81 -13.61 0.87 0.76
C PRO A 81 -15.14 0.89 0.57
#